data_AF-A0A350U7R5-F1
#
_entry.id   AF-A0A350U7R5-F1
#
_cell.length_a   1.000
_cell.length_b   1.000
_cell.length_c   1.000
_cell.angle_alpha   90.00
_cell.angle_beta   90.00
_cell.angle_gamma   90.00
#
_symmetry.space_group_name_H-M   'P 1'
#
loop_
_entity.id
_entity.type
_entity.pdbx_description
1 polymer ?
#
loop_
_entity_poly.entity_id
_entity_poly.type
_entity_poly.pdbx_seq_one_letter_code
_entity_poly.pdbx_strand_id
1 'polypeptide(L)'
;MPSLCLSLTGSTIARNLELLERYRHLVDMVELRVDFLEPQDQFYVRRFPALAGLPTILTVRRKSDGGQFVGGEAVRLVIMAKALAFAESDATRNFAYIDLESDLHVPSLQEAARTFGTRVIRSRHILDGVPADLPAVWRELTATGFELPKLSVFACSLQDTLQLYEFFRNRPRGEERIVAAMGDFGFSSRILTQLTGSILSYTSALEAGMTISAPGQVDPRVLDEVYRFRDIQSDWQIFGILGGPAVCNSLSPLIHNAGFVACGIPAIYTPFPADNLDTFMRLADLLPLQGFSVTVPYKEKVCSRLTTRSLEVESIGACNTMVRTDDGWAGYNTDAYGFKRALQDFYGPIDGTTLRASIIGAGGAARAVAYVLASLGVKACIINRNMHKAKQLAERYGFAWSGLTERAVHLLEKYNDLIIQTTSVGMTGGAAGDPLEWYDFQGHEALFEAIYNPVETQVMARARAAGCRAVNGLGMLKAQAAAQFALFTGREFPDILPDFAVT
;
A
#
# COMPACT_ATOMS: atom_id res chain seq x y z
N MET A 1 5.78 8.89 20.66
CA MET A 1 5.68 8.23 19.34
C MET A 1 5.07 6.85 19.55
N PRO A 2 4.24 6.35 18.62
CA PRO A 2 3.66 5.02 18.74
C PRO A 2 4.73 3.93 18.73
N SER A 3 4.56 2.89 19.55
CA SER A 3 5.42 1.70 19.51
C SER A 3 5.04 0.77 18.36
N LEU A 4 6.02 0.03 17.85
CA LEU A 4 5.80 -1.04 16.87
C LEU A 4 5.75 -2.41 17.58
N CYS A 5 4.62 -3.11 17.43
CA CYS A 5 4.38 -4.41 18.05
C CYS A 5 4.33 -5.54 17.02
N LEU A 6 5.28 -6.48 17.11
CA LEU A 6 5.27 -7.68 16.27
C LEU A 6 4.30 -8.73 16.83
N SER A 7 3.28 -9.07 16.05
CA SER A 7 2.38 -10.18 16.34
C SER A 7 3.04 -11.51 15.97
N LEU A 8 3.31 -12.33 16.98
CA LEU A 8 3.99 -13.61 16.86
C LEU A 8 2.97 -14.75 16.71
N THR A 9 2.89 -15.35 15.53
CA THR A 9 1.89 -16.35 15.11
C THR A 9 2.46 -17.75 14.88
N GLY A 10 3.67 -18.03 15.37
CA GLY A 10 4.31 -19.35 15.28
C GLY A 10 3.63 -20.39 16.16
N SER A 11 3.71 -21.66 15.76
CA SER A 11 3.05 -22.76 16.47
C SER A 11 3.73 -23.15 17.79
N THR A 12 4.96 -22.70 18.04
CA THR A 12 5.70 -22.97 19.28
C THR A 12 6.34 -21.70 19.83
N ILE A 13 6.66 -21.70 21.13
CA ILE A 13 7.38 -20.60 21.77
C ILE A 13 8.78 -20.43 21.13
N ALA A 14 9.48 -21.53 20.87
CA ALA A 14 10.81 -21.50 20.26
C ALA A 14 10.79 -20.83 18.89
N ARG A 15 9.82 -21.18 18.04
CA ARG A 15 9.68 -20.56 16.71
C ARG A 15 9.42 -19.07 16.79
N ASN A 16 8.60 -18.65 17.75
CA ASN A 16 8.31 -17.23 17.98
C ASN A 16 9.54 -16.45 18.49
N LEU A 17 10.41 -17.08 19.29
CA LEU A 17 11.67 -16.47 19.73
C LEU A 17 12.68 -16.35 18.59
N GLU A 18 12.84 -17.39 17.76
CA GLU A 18 13.67 -17.31 16.54
C GLU A 18 13.22 -16.15 15.64
N LEU A 19 11.90 -16.01 15.47
CA LEU A 19 11.32 -14.93 14.70
C LEU A 19 11.61 -13.57 15.32
N LEU A 20 11.44 -13.44 16.64
CA LEU A 20 11.77 -12.22 17.36
C LEU A 20 13.24 -11.83 17.15
N GLU A 21 14.19 -12.76 17.26
CA GLU A 21 15.61 -12.42 17.05
C GLU A 21 15.88 -11.81 15.66
N ARG A 22 15.20 -12.28 14.61
CA ARG A 22 15.31 -11.69 13.26
C ARG A 22 14.87 -10.23 13.21
N TYR A 23 13.84 -9.86 13.96
CA TYR A 23 13.19 -8.53 13.89
C TYR A 23 13.43 -7.64 15.12
N ARG A 24 14.19 -8.12 16.12
CA ARG A 24 14.37 -7.46 17.43
C ARG A 24 14.81 -6.00 17.35
N HIS A 25 15.66 -5.68 16.37
CA HIS A 25 16.18 -4.33 16.16
C HIS A 25 15.15 -3.37 15.54
N LEU A 26 14.03 -3.88 15.03
CA LEU A 26 13.00 -3.10 14.33
C LEU A 26 11.76 -2.86 15.19
N VAL A 27 11.56 -3.63 16.27
CA VAL A 27 10.30 -3.66 17.04
C VAL A 27 10.52 -3.22 18.48
N ASP A 28 9.51 -2.61 19.09
CA ASP A 28 9.58 -2.14 20.48
C ASP A 28 8.99 -3.14 21.48
N MET A 29 8.07 -3.97 20.98
CA MET A 29 7.36 -4.96 21.77
C MET A 29 6.84 -6.10 20.90
N VAL A 30 6.35 -7.15 21.55
CA VAL A 30 5.78 -8.32 20.87
C VAL A 30 4.44 -8.71 21.45
N GLU A 31 3.55 -9.21 20.60
CA GLU A 31 2.31 -9.86 21.00
C GLU A 31 2.46 -11.36 20.79
N LEU A 32 2.39 -12.14 21.88
CA LEU A 32 2.29 -13.60 21.77
C LEU A 32 0.84 -13.99 21.50
N ARG A 33 0.57 -14.46 20.27
CA ARG A 33 -0.73 -15.03 19.89
C ARG A 33 -0.79 -16.49 20.34
N VAL A 34 -1.15 -16.70 21.61
CA VAL A 34 -1.26 -18.03 22.22
C VAL A 34 -2.29 -18.90 21.50
N ASP A 35 -3.28 -18.29 20.87
CA ASP A 35 -4.26 -18.99 20.05
C ASP A 35 -3.66 -19.70 18.81
N PHE A 36 -2.43 -19.38 18.40
CA PHE A 36 -1.68 -20.08 17.36
C PHE A 36 -0.76 -21.19 17.90
N LEU A 37 -0.49 -21.21 19.20
CA LEU A 37 0.41 -22.19 19.79
C LEU A 37 -0.23 -23.59 19.84
N GLU A 38 0.60 -24.60 19.64
CA GLU A 38 0.25 -25.99 19.92
C GLU A 38 -0.11 -26.17 21.40
N PRO A 39 -1.04 -27.08 21.74
CA PRO A 39 -1.50 -27.26 23.12
C PRO A 39 -0.39 -27.48 24.14
N GLN A 40 0.69 -28.19 23.79
CA GLN A 40 1.81 -28.39 24.72
C GLN A 40 2.56 -27.10 25.06
N ASP A 41 2.68 -26.15 24.13
CA ASP A 41 3.37 -24.88 24.32
C ASP A 41 2.51 -23.89 25.11
N GLN A 42 1.18 -23.98 25.00
CA GLN A 42 0.24 -23.17 25.78
C GLN A 42 0.45 -23.33 27.30
N PHE A 43 0.97 -24.47 27.77
CA PHE A 43 1.29 -24.69 29.18
C PHE A 43 2.49 -23.88 29.68
N TYR A 44 3.38 -23.42 28.78
CA TYR A 44 4.65 -22.77 29.13
C TYR A 44 4.67 -21.26 28.85
N VAL A 45 3.54 -20.68 28.43
CA VAL A 45 3.41 -19.26 28.04
C VAL A 45 3.92 -18.27 29.09
N ARG A 46 3.83 -18.61 30.39
CA ARG A 46 4.36 -17.78 31.48
C ARG A 46 5.85 -17.48 31.35
N ARG A 47 6.63 -18.39 30.76
CA ARG A 47 8.09 -18.20 30.56
C ARG A 47 8.41 -17.21 29.46
N PHE A 48 7.46 -16.92 28.57
CA PHE A 48 7.70 -16.15 27.36
C PHE A 48 8.27 -14.74 27.61
N PRO A 49 7.75 -13.92 28.54
CA PRO A 49 8.25 -12.55 28.70
C PRO A 49 9.74 -12.50 29.06
N ALA A 50 10.18 -13.38 29.98
CA ALA A 50 11.58 -13.51 30.36
C ALA A 50 12.49 -13.96 29.21
N LEU A 51 11.97 -14.80 28.30
CA LEU A 51 12.71 -15.27 27.12
C LEU A 51 12.73 -14.21 26.01
N ALA A 52 11.64 -13.46 25.85
CA ALA A 52 11.50 -12.45 24.81
C ALA A 52 12.39 -11.22 25.07
N GLY A 53 12.58 -10.83 26.33
CA GLY A 53 13.45 -9.69 26.68
C GLY A 53 12.99 -8.34 26.11
N LEU A 54 11.70 -8.23 25.77
CA LEU A 54 10.99 -7.01 25.37
C LEU A 54 9.64 -6.98 26.10
N PRO A 55 8.98 -5.82 26.22
CA PRO A 55 7.59 -5.77 26.64
C PRO A 55 6.73 -6.72 25.79
N THR A 56 5.90 -7.55 26.46
CA THR A 56 5.08 -8.56 25.78
C THR A 56 3.59 -8.38 26.07
N ILE A 57 2.76 -8.59 25.05
CA ILE A 57 1.30 -8.67 25.14
C ILE A 57 0.89 -10.14 25.12
N LEU A 58 0.11 -10.58 26.12
CA LEU A 58 -0.55 -11.88 26.12
C LEU A 58 -1.91 -11.76 25.41
N THR A 59 -2.09 -12.50 24.31
CA THR A 59 -3.37 -12.55 23.58
C THR A 59 -3.80 -14.00 23.37
N VAL A 60 -5.02 -14.34 23.81
CA VAL A 60 -5.70 -15.63 23.50
C VAL A 60 -7.03 -15.33 22.81
N ARG A 61 -6.97 -15.09 21.50
CA ARG A 61 -8.12 -14.56 20.73
C ARG A 61 -9.07 -15.66 20.28
N ARG A 62 -10.36 -15.48 20.54
CA ARG A 62 -11.44 -16.38 20.05
C ARG A 62 -11.54 -16.34 18.53
N LYS A 63 -11.97 -17.45 17.92
CA LYS A 63 -12.23 -17.49 16.47
C LYS A 63 -13.27 -16.46 15.99
N SER A 64 -14.30 -16.20 16.81
CA SER A 64 -15.33 -15.18 16.53
C SER A 64 -14.79 -13.75 16.45
N ASP A 65 -13.65 -13.48 17.10
CA ASP A 65 -13.00 -12.16 17.14
C ASP A 65 -11.75 -12.10 16.24
N GLY A 66 -11.64 -13.01 15.27
CA GLY A 66 -10.52 -13.06 14.30
C GLY A 66 -9.29 -13.84 14.78
N GLY A 67 -9.41 -14.64 15.85
CA GLY A 67 -8.35 -15.53 16.33
C GLY A 67 -8.42 -16.96 15.83
N GLN A 68 -7.61 -17.83 16.42
CA GLN A 68 -7.57 -19.27 16.13
C GLN A 68 -8.04 -20.13 17.32
N PHE A 69 -8.38 -19.54 18.46
CA PHE A 69 -8.76 -20.32 19.64
C PHE A 69 -10.16 -20.92 19.45
N VAL A 70 -10.23 -22.25 19.53
CA VAL A 70 -11.46 -23.06 19.36
C VAL A 70 -11.85 -23.85 20.62
N GLY A 71 -11.07 -23.74 21.70
CA GLY A 71 -11.41 -24.35 22.98
C GLY A 71 -12.56 -23.63 23.70
N GLY A 72 -13.01 -24.19 24.83
CA GLY A 72 -14.02 -23.55 25.68
C GLY A 72 -13.46 -22.40 26.52
N GLU A 73 -14.31 -21.44 26.90
CA GLU A 73 -13.93 -20.27 27.71
C GLU A 73 -13.22 -20.63 29.02
N ALA A 74 -13.65 -21.70 29.70
CA ALA A 74 -12.98 -22.15 30.93
C ALA A 74 -11.51 -22.52 30.68
N VAL A 75 -11.20 -23.19 29.55
CA VAL A 75 -9.82 -23.53 29.18
C VAL A 75 -9.03 -22.26 28.87
N ARG A 76 -9.65 -21.33 28.13
CA ARG A 76 -9.04 -20.03 27.79
C ARG A 76 -8.65 -19.24 29.04
N LEU A 77 -9.55 -19.16 30.01
CA LEU A 77 -9.31 -18.50 31.30
C LEU A 77 -8.20 -19.18 32.11
N VAL A 78 -8.13 -20.52 32.10
CA VAL A 78 -7.03 -21.25 32.75
C VAL A 78 -5.69 -20.92 32.11
N ILE A 79 -5.61 -20.83 30.78
CA ILE A 79 -4.38 -20.43 30.08
C ILE A 79 -3.97 -19.01 30.47
N MET A 80 -4.91 -18.06 30.45
CA MET A 80 -4.66 -16.67 30.86
C MET A 80 -4.21 -16.57 32.32
N ALA A 81 -4.90 -17.26 33.24
CA ALA A 81 -4.56 -17.28 34.66
C ALA A 81 -3.17 -17.88 34.89
N LYS A 82 -2.81 -18.97 34.21
CA LYS A 82 -1.47 -19.56 34.27
C LYS A 82 -0.39 -18.63 33.74
N ALA A 83 -0.67 -17.87 32.69
CA ALA A 83 0.26 -16.91 32.12
C ALA A 83 0.57 -15.74 33.07
N LEU A 84 -0.37 -15.38 33.95
CA LEU A 84 -0.21 -14.36 34.99
C LEU A 84 0.24 -14.93 36.35
N ALA A 85 0.11 -16.23 36.56
CA ALA A 85 0.51 -16.88 37.81
C ALA A 85 2.02 -16.81 38.03
N PHE A 86 2.43 -16.77 39.30
CA PHE A 86 3.84 -16.75 39.70
C PHE A 86 4.64 -15.66 38.98
N ALA A 87 4.11 -14.43 38.98
CA ALA A 87 4.83 -13.28 38.45
C ALA A 87 6.21 -13.15 39.14
N GLU A 88 7.22 -12.80 38.34
CA GLU A 88 8.57 -12.52 38.85
C GLU A 88 8.53 -11.18 39.57
N SER A 89 9.42 -10.98 40.55
CA SER A 89 9.61 -9.68 41.18
C SER A 89 10.10 -8.62 40.19
N ASP A 90 10.87 -9.05 39.19
CA ASP A 90 11.27 -8.21 38.06
C ASP A 90 10.11 -8.10 37.04
N ALA A 91 9.48 -6.92 37.01
CA ALA A 91 8.35 -6.62 36.13
C ALA A 91 8.68 -6.79 34.64
N THR A 92 9.95 -6.65 34.23
CA THR A 92 10.38 -6.85 32.83
C THR A 92 10.29 -8.31 32.38
N ARG A 93 10.19 -9.24 33.35
CA ARG A 93 10.04 -10.69 33.13
C ARG A 93 8.59 -11.16 33.25
N ASN A 94 7.66 -10.23 33.34
CA ASN A 94 6.22 -10.46 33.32
C ASN A 94 5.61 -9.90 32.04
N PHE A 95 4.37 -10.30 31.73
CA PHE A 95 3.64 -9.69 30.63
C PHE A 95 3.40 -8.20 30.94
N ALA A 96 3.75 -7.32 30.01
CA ALA A 96 3.46 -5.89 30.12
C ALA A 96 1.95 -5.65 29.96
N TYR A 97 1.31 -6.43 29.08
CA TYR A 97 -0.13 -6.33 28.82
C TYR A 97 -0.78 -7.72 28.72
N ILE A 98 -2.07 -7.77 29.07
CA ILE A 98 -2.98 -8.85 28.71
C ILE A 98 -4.15 -8.26 27.91
N ASP A 99 -4.49 -8.87 26.77
CA ASP A 99 -5.60 -8.45 25.92
C ASP A 99 -6.86 -9.29 26.24
N LEU A 100 -7.90 -8.61 26.75
CA LEU A 100 -9.20 -9.18 27.08
C LEU A 100 -10.28 -8.52 26.22
N GLU A 101 -11.14 -9.32 25.60
CA GLU A 101 -12.25 -8.82 24.78
C GLU A 101 -13.24 -7.98 25.61
N SER A 102 -13.98 -7.07 24.95
CA SER A 102 -14.84 -6.09 25.62
C SER A 102 -15.95 -6.72 26.47
N ASP A 103 -16.37 -7.92 26.09
CA ASP A 103 -17.40 -8.73 26.75
C ASP A 103 -16.83 -9.69 27.82
N LEU A 104 -15.51 -9.78 27.99
CA LEU A 104 -14.87 -10.70 28.94
C LEU A 104 -14.45 -9.98 30.24
N HIS A 105 -15.34 -9.92 31.22
CA HIS A 105 -15.09 -9.29 32.52
C HIS A 105 -14.86 -10.36 33.59
N VAL A 106 -13.61 -10.49 34.03
CA VAL A 106 -13.18 -11.48 35.02
C VAL A 106 -12.39 -10.77 36.11
N PRO A 107 -13.06 -10.31 37.19
CA PRO A 107 -12.44 -9.45 38.21
C PRO A 107 -11.17 -10.04 38.80
N SER A 108 -11.15 -11.35 39.09
CA SER A 108 -9.98 -12.04 39.64
C SER A 108 -8.77 -12.02 38.71
N LEU A 109 -8.98 -12.15 37.40
CA LEU A 109 -7.91 -12.08 36.40
C LEU A 109 -7.38 -10.65 36.26
N GLN A 110 -8.28 -9.66 36.24
CA GLN A 110 -7.95 -8.24 36.15
C GLN A 110 -7.21 -7.75 37.40
N GLU A 111 -7.59 -8.23 38.59
CA GLU A 111 -6.89 -7.98 39.85
C GLU A 111 -5.51 -8.63 39.87
N ALA A 112 -5.40 -9.89 39.43
CA ALA A 112 -4.10 -10.56 39.32
C ALA A 112 -3.16 -9.80 38.38
N ALA A 113 -3.63 -9.41 37.19
CA ALA A 113 -2.84 -8.61 36.24
C ALA A 113 -2.32 -7.33 36.90
N ARG A 114 -3.20 -6.53 37.51
CA ARG A 114 -2.85 -5.26 38.17
C ARG A 114 -1.87 -5.44 39.33
N THR A 115 -2.07 -6.48 40.15
CA THR A 115 -1.21 -6.78 41.31
C THR A 115 0.25 -6.99 40.89
N PHE A 116 0.47 -7.54 39.70
CA PHE A 116 1.81 -7.84 39.17
C PHE A 116 2.28 -6.87 38.09
N GLY A 117 1.64 -5.70 37.96
CA GLY A 117 2.04 -4.65 37.04
C GLY A 117 1.66 -4.88 35.57
N THR A 118 0.92 -5.95 35.26
CA THR A 118 0.37 -6.20 33.92
C THR A 118 -0.86 -5.32 33.69
N ARG A 119 -0.84 -4.52 32.62
CA ARG A 119 -1.97 -3.68 32.23
C ARG A 119 -2.98 -4.47 31.39
N VAL A 120 -4.26 -4.18 31.57
CA VAL A 120 -5.32 -4.81 30.76
C VAL A 120 -5.57 -3.96 29.51
N ILE A 121 -5.42 -4.56 28.34
CA ILE A 121 -5.96 -4.05 27.08
C ILE A 121 -7.40 -4.55 26.97
N ARG A 122 -8.36 -3.61 26.90
CA ARG A 122 -9.77 -3.91 26.68
C ARG A 122 -10.08 -3.77 25.20
N SER A 123 -10.21 -4.91 24.50
CA SER A 123 -10.27 -4.90 23.03
C SER A 123 -11.66 -5.15 22.46
N ARG A 124 -11.99 -4.46 21.36
CA ARG A 124 -13.15 -4.73 20.53
C ARG A 124 -12.70 -4.88 19.07
N HIS A 125 -13.09 -5.98 18.45
CA HIS A 125 -12.87 -6.24 17.03
C HIS A 125 -14.22 -6.17 16.32
N ILE A 126 -14.32 -5.34 15.27
CA ILE A 126 -15.53 -5.15 14.48
C ILE A 126 -15.19 -5.50 13.04
N LEU A 127 -15.83 -6.52 12.48
CA LEU A 127 -15.45 -7.09 11.19
C LEU A 127 -16.27 -6.55 10.01
N ASP A 128 -17.32 -5.78 10.28
CA ASP A 128 -18.32 -5.35 9.30
C ASP A 128 -18.34 -3.82 9.11
N GLY A 129 -17.19 -3.15 9.21
CA GLY A 129 -17.09 -1.69 9.07
C GLY A 129 -17.26 -0.91 10.38
N VAL A 130 -17.18 0.41 10.31
CA VAL A 130 -17.36 1.29 11.48
C VAL A 130 -18.82 1.28 11.92
N PRO A 131 -19.11 1.02 13.21
CA PRO A 131 -20.48 1.00 13.71
C PRO A 131 -21.12 2.39 13.65
N ALA A 132 -22.43 2.44 13.39
CA ALA A 132 -23.19 3.69 13.33
C ALA A 132 -23.09 4.53 14.62
N ASP A 133 -23.08 3.88 15.79
CA ASP A 133 -22.84 4.51 17.09
C ASP A 133 -21.44 4.18 17.63
N LEU A 134 -20.42 4.57 16.86
CA LEU A 134 -19.03 4.55 17.30
C LEU A 134 -18.80 5.25 18.66
N PRO A 135 -19.45 6.40 18.98
CA PRO A 135 -19.39 6.98 20.32
C PRO A 135 -19.82 6.03 21.45
N ALA A 136 -20.91 5.26 21.29
CA ALA A 136 -21.34 4.29 22.29
C ALA A 136 -20.35 3.15 22.48
N VAL A 137 -19.84 2.58 21.37
CA VAL A 137 -18.81 1.53 21.42
C VAL A 137 -17.56 2.04 22.14
N TRP A 138 -17.14 3.27 21.86
CA TRP A 138 -15.99 3.87 22.55
C TRP A 138 -16.25 4.06 24.04
N ARG A 139 -17.45 4.54 24.44
CA ARG A 139 -17.82 4.69 25.86
C ARG A 139 -17.78 3.36 26.61
N GLU A 140 -18.23 2.27 26.00
CA GLU A 140 -18.14 0.91 26.56
C GLU A 140 -16.68 0.52 26.79
N LEU A 141 -15.81 0.71 25.78
CA LEU A 141 -14.39 0.38 25.88
C LEU A 141 -13.65 1.18 26.95
N THR A 142 -14.09 2.41 27.23
CA THR A 142 -13.47 3.30 28.22
C THR A 142 -14.12 3.27 29.60
N ALA A 143 -15.09 2.39 29.85
CA ALA A 143 -15.95 2.45 31.04
C ALA A 143 -15.20 2.31 32.37
N THR A 144 -14.09 1.58 32.41
CA THR A 144 -13.31 1.31 33.62
C THR A 144 -12.30 2.40 33.95
N GLY A 145 -11.89 3.23 32.98
CA GLY A 145 -10.96 4.35 33.14
C GLY A 145 -9.49 4.00 33.41
N PHE A 146 -9.17 2.76 33.81
CA PHE A 146 -7.79 2.30 34.07
C PHE A 146 -7.30 1.21 33.11
N GLU A 147 -8.19 0.66 32.27
CA GLU A 147 -7.81 -0.28 31.21
C GLU A 147 -7.49 0.47 29.92
N LEU A 148 -6.59 -0.09 29.10
CA LEU A 148 -6.19 0.50 27.82
C LEU A 148 -7.22 0.13 26.73
N PRO A 149 -8.04 1.07 26.23
CA PRO A 149 -9.02 0.77 25.20
C PRO A 149 -8.35 0.44 23.87
N LYS A 150 -8.75 -0.68 23.25
CA LYS A 150 -8.30 -1.11 21.92
C LYS A 150 -9.51 -1.29 21.01
N LEU A 151 -9.59 -0.49 19.94
CA LEU A 151 -10.59 -0.64 18.90
C LEU A 151 -9.92 -1.06 17.59
N SER A 152 -10.33 -2.21 17.06
CA SER A 152 -9.89 -2.71 15.75
C SER A 152 -11.11 -2.89 14.85
N VAL A 153 -11.14 -2.19 13.72
CA VAL A 153 -12.26 -2.23 12.78
C VAL A 153 -11.77 -2.68 11.42
N PHE A 154 -12.44 -3.63 10.78
CA PHE A 154 -12.21 -3.95 9.38
C PHE A 154 -12.80 -2.85 8.51
N ALA A 155 -11.96 -2.10 7.79
CA ALA A 155 -12.42 -1.05 6.90
C ALA A 155 -12.93 -1.69 5.60
N CYS A 156 -14.26 -1.71 5.43
CA CYS A 156 -14.93 -2.22 4.24
C CYS A 156 -14.86 -1.23 3.07
N SER A 157 -14.63 0.05 3.37
CA SER A 157 -14.52 1.16 2.44
C SER A 157 -13.56 2.23 2.95
N LEU A 158 -13.19 3.20 2.10
CA LEU A 158 -12.43 4.36 2.57
C LEU A 158 -13.23 5.22 3.57
N GLN A 159 -14.56 5.13 3.52
CA GLN A 159 -15.46 5.88 4.41
C GLN A 159 -15.27 5.47 5.88
N ASP A 160 -14.99 4.20 6.14
CA ASP A 160 -14.70 3.68 7.48
C ASP A 160 -13.42 4.31 8.05
N THR A 161 -12.36 4.34 7.25
CA THR A 161 -11.08 4.94 7.64
C THR A 161 -11.22 6.44 7.88
N LEU A 162 -11.98 7.15 7.03
CA LEU A 162 -12.29 8.56 7.22
C LEU A 162 -13.02 8.80 8.56
N GLN A 163 -14.04 8.00 8.87
CA GLN A 163 -14.79 8.12 10.12
C GLN A 163 -13.90 7.90 11.35
N LEU A 164 -12.97 6.93 11.30
CA LEU A 164 -12.02 6.72 12.40
C LEU A 164 -11.11 7.94 12.61
N TYR A 165 -10.55 8.50 11.53
CA TYR A 165 -9.74 9.71 11.66
C TYR A 165 -10.56 10.90 12.19
N GLU A 166 -11.76 11.14 11.66
CA GLU A 166 -12.66 12.22 12.14
C GLU A 166 -13.00 12.04 13.62
N PHE A 167 -13.29 10.81 14.05
CA PHE A 167 -13.64 10.50 15.42
C PHE A 167 -12.47 10.71 16.40
N PHE A 168 -11.27 10.28 16.05
CA PHE A 168 -10.12 10.35 16.96
C PHE A 168 -9.36 11.68 16.91
N ARG A 169 -9.42 12.43 15.80
CA ARG A 169 -8.72 13.72 15.65
C ARG A 169 -9.08 14.74 16.73
N ASN A 170 -10.34 14.74 17.18
CA ASN A 170 -10.86 15.73 18.13
C ASN A 170 -10.73 15.31 19.60
N ARG A 171 -10.12 14.16 19.89
CA ARG A 171 -10.00 13.65 21.27
C ARG A 171 -8.74 14.17 21.95
N PRO A 172 -8.74 14.31 23.30
CA PRO A 172 -7.61 14.86 24.04
C PRO A 172 -6.31 14.11 23.76
N ARG A 173 -5.24 14.87 23.52
CA ARG A 173 -3.87 14.32 23.48
C ARG A 173 -3.51 13.91 24.92
N GLY A 174 -3.16 12.64 25.12
CA GLY A 174 -2.75 12.10 26.43
C GLY A 174 -3.58 10.91 26.93
N GLU A 175 -4.79 10.69 26.41
CA GLU A 175 -5.51 9.43 26.65
C GLU A 175 -4.88 8.32 25.81
N GLU A 176 -4.24 7.36 26.48
CA GLU A 176 -3.69 6.17 25.84
C GLU A 176 -4.81 5.35 25.20
N ARG A 177 -4.59 4.93 23.96
CA ARG A 177 -5.51 4.09 23.20
C ARG A 177 -4.77 3.28 22.16
N ILE A 178 -5.40 2.22 21.70
CA ILE A 178 -4.98 1.47 20.52
C ILE A 178 -6.11 1.54 19.49
N VAL A 179 -5.82 2.04 18.30
CA VAL A 179 -6.78 2.12 17.20
C VAL A 179 -6.14 1.52 15.96
N ALA A 180 -6.84 0.60 15.31
CA ALA A 180 -6.38 0.01 14.05
C ALA A 180 -7.54 -0.16 13.07
N ALA A 181 -7.37 0.33 11.85
CA ALA A 181 -8.21 -0.06 10.72
C ALA A 181 -7.54 -1.23 9.99
N MET A 182 -8.23 -2.36 9.89
CA MET A 182 -7.80 -3.56 9.18
C MET A 182 -8.24 -3.53 7.72
N GLY A 183 -7.64 -4.39 6.90
CA GLY A 183 -7.90 -4.46 5.47
C GLY A 183 -7.22 -3.34 4.68
N ASP A 184 -7.35 -3.38 3.36
CA ASP A 184 -6.64 -2.47 2.46
C ASP A 184 -7.06 -1.02 2.70
N PHE A 185 -8.35 -0.73 2.84
CA PHE A 185 -8.84 0.62 3.11
C PHE A 185 -8.33 1.21 4.43
N GLY A 186 -7.92 0.38 5.38
CA GLY A 186 -7.36 0.79 6.66
C GLY A 186 -5.86 1.05 6.66
N PHE A 187 -5.16 0.79 5.55
CA PHE A 187 -3.69 0.74 5.46
C PHE A 187 -3.02 2.00 6.02
N SER A 188 -3.50 3.19 5.65
CA SER A 188 -2.92 4.46 6.09
C SER A 188 -2.95 4.64 7.62
N SER A 189 -3.92 4.05 8.33
CA SER A 189 -4.00 4.11 9.80
C SER A 189 -2.85 3.37 10.50
N ARG A 190 -2.22 2.41 9.82
CA ARG A 190 -1.12 1.60 10.35
C ARG A 190 0.23 2.29 10.21
N ILE A 191 0.36 3.20 9.26
CA ILE A 191 1.55 4.05 9.06
C ILE A 191 1.38 5.36 9.82
N LEU A 192 0.26 6.04 9.63
CA LEU A 192 -0.07 7.32 10.25
C LEU A 192 -0.75 7.13 11.62
N THR A 193 -0.28 6.15 12.39
CA THR A 193 -0.89 5.70 13.66
C THR A 193 -1.09 6.85 14.65
N GLN A 194 -0.14 7.78 14.71
CA GLN A 194 -0.22 8.96 15.57
C GLN A 194 -1.45 9.85 15.31
N LEU A 195 -2.01 9.84 14.09
CA LEU A 195 -3.15 10.70 13.74
C LEU A 195 -4.47 10.22 14.35
N THR A 196 -4.52 8.96 14.80
CA THR A 196 -5.63 8.44 15.61
C THR A 196 -5.35 8.52 17.12
N GLY A 197 -4.19 9.05 17.51
CA GLY A 197 -3.73 9.03 18.91
C GLY A 197 -3.38 7.63 19.43
N SER A 198 -3.32 6.62 18.56
CA SER A 198 -2.95 5.27 18.95
C SER A 198 -1.49 5.23 19.41
N ILE A 199 -1.24 4.56 20.55
CA ILE A 199 0.10 4.39 21.11
C ILE A 199 0.86 3.21 20.49
N LEU A 200 0.18 2.43 19.65
CA LEU A 200 0.67 1.17 19.13
C LEU A 200 0.25 0.96 17.67
N SER A 201 1.16 0.49 16.85
CA SER A 201 0.85 -0.14 15.56
C SER A 201 1.30 -1.60 15.58
N TYR A 202 0.51 -2.48 14.97
CA TYR A 202 0.83 -3.91 14.89
C TYR A 202 1.41 -4.26 13.52
N THR A 203 2.41 -5.13 13.53
CA THR A 203 3.11 -5.66 12.35
C THR A 203 3.17 -7.18 12.39
N SER A 204 3.34 -7.82 11.22
CA SER A 204 3.49 -9.27 11.07
C SER A 204 4.73 -9.56 10.23
N ALA A 205 5.44 -10.65 10.51
CA ALA A 205 6.66 -11.01 9.76
C ALA A 205 6.36 -11.73 8.43
N LEU A 206 5.92 -10.98 7.43
CA LEU A 206 5.52 -11.50 6.12
C LEU A 206 6.70 -12.14 5.37
N GLU A 207 7.90 -11.54 5.42
CA GLU A 207 9.10 -12.10 4.75
C GLU A 207 9.56 -13.42 5.36
N ALA A 208 9.13 -13.73 6.59
CA ALA A 208 9.40 -15.01 7.24
C ALA A 208 8.35 -16.08 6.93
N GLY A 209 7.38 -15.78 6.04
CA GLY A 209 6.30 -16.69 5.64
C GLY A 209 5.27 -16.93 6.76
N MET A 210 5.20 -16.03 7.74
CA MET A 210 4.32 -16.19 8.90
C MET A 210 2.88 -15.80 8.54
N THR A 211 1.91 -16.48 9.17
CA THR A 211 0.51 -16.12 9.05
C THR A 211 0.29 -14.69 9.57
N ILE A 212 -0.28 -13.84 8.72
CA ILE A 212 -0.63 -12.47 9.08
C ILE A 212 -1.69 -12.50 10.19
N SER A 213 -1.43 -11.82 11.30
CA SER A 213 -2.30 -11.88 12.48
C SER A 213 -3.60 -11.09 12.32
N ALA A 214 -3.60 -10.05 11.47
CA ALA A 214 -4.76 -9.24 11.10
C ALA A 214 -4.60 -8.64 9.69
N PRO A 215 -5.66 -8.60 8.85
CA PRO A 215 -5.58 -8.06 7.49
C PRO A 215 -5.00 -6.65 7.39
N GLY A 216 -4.12 -6.43 6.41
CA GLY A 216 -3.46 -5.14 6.15
C GLY A 216 -2.22 -4.86 7.01
N GLN A 217 -1.79 -5.77 7.88
CA GLN A 217 -0.48 -5.63 8.56
C GLN A 217 0.68 -5.73 7.56
N VAL A 218 1.73 -4.99 7.85
CA VAL A 218 2.93 -4.81 7.02
C VAL A 218 4.13 -5.43 7.72
N ASP A 219 5.16 -5.87 6.99
CA ASP A 219 6.41 -6.39 7.56
C ASP A 219 7.16 -5.32 8.37
N PRO A 220 7.83 -5.66 9.50
CA PRO A 220 8.56 -4.67 10.27
C PRO A 220 9.64 -3.95 9.45
N ARG A 221 10.29 -4.63 8.51
CA ARG A 221 11.31 -4.03 7.64
C ARG A 221 10.73 -2.96 6.74
N VAL A 222 9.56 -3.21 6.15
CA VAL A 222 8.88 -2.22 5.30
C VAL A 222 8.49 -0.98 6.12
N LEU A 223 7.98 -1.16 7.35
CA LEU A 223 7.62 -0.03 8.22
C LEU A 223 8.84 0.82 8.62
N ASP A 224 9.99 0.18 8.85
CA ASP A 224 11.22 0.87 9.21
C ASP A 224 11.91 1.50 7.99
N GLU A 225 12.25 0.68 6.99
CA GLU A 225 13.09 1.06 5.85
C GLU A 225 12.33 1.94 4.83
N VAL A 226 11.04 1.66 4.57
CA VAL A 226 10.25 2.42 3.58
C VAL A 226 9.50 3.58 4.20
N TYR A 227 8.77 3.32 5.28
CA TYR A 227 7.88 4.33 5.88
C TYR A 227 8.53 5.12 7.01
N ARG A 228 9.73 4.73 7.48
CA ARG A 228 10.43 5.39 8.59
C ARG A 228 9.50 5.62 9.76
N PHE A 229 8.74 4.59 10.12
CA PHE A 229 7.60 4.68 11.04
C PHE A 229 7.95 5.41 12.35
N ARG A 230 9.17 5.18 12.86
CA ARG A 230 9.70 5.77 14.09
C ARG A 230 10.03 7.27 13.97
N ASP A 231 10.29 7.75 12.76
CA ASP A 231 10.68 9.14 12.52
C ASP A 231 9.48 10.06 12.27
N ILE A 232 8.33 9.49 11.92
CA ILE A 232 7.13 10.25 11.56
C ILE A 232 6.74 11.20 12.71
N GLN A 233 6.79 12.51 12.42
CA GLN A 233 6.35 13.56 13.35
C GLN A 233 5.00 14.14 12.91
N SER A 234 4.33 14.88 13.80
CA SER A 234 3.01 15.46 13.54
C SER A 234 3.02 16.62 12.53
N ASP A 235 4.18 17.23 12.29
CA ASP A 235 4.39 18.35 11.37
C ASP A 235 4.91 17.90 10.00
N TRP A 236 5.18 16.61 9.81
CA TRP A 236 5.61 16.09 8.51
C TRP A 236 4.51 16.28 7.45
N GLN A 237 4.94 16.64 6.26
CA GLN A 237 4.04 16.73 5.11
C GLN A 237 3.59 15.34 4.67
N ILE A 238 2.31 15.20 4.34
CA ILE A 238 1.74 13.92 3.89
C ILE A 238 1.52 13.96 2.39
N PHE A 239 2.07 12.96 1.70
CA PHE A 239 1.85 12.67 0.30
C PHE A 239 1.31 11.25 0.15
N GLY A 240 0.85 10.88 -1.04
CA GLY A 240 0.44 9.50 -1.24
C GLY A 240 0.04 9.11 -2.65
N ILE A 241 -0.45 7.89 -2.79
CA ILE A 241 -0.99 7.37 -4.05
C ILE A 241 -2.46 6.98 -3.88
N LEU A 242 -3.32 7.61 -4.68
CA LEU A 242 -4.74 7.29 -4.82
C LEU A 242 -4.93 6.20 -5.89
N GLY A 243 -5.66 5.14 -5.56
CA GLY A 243 -6.09 4.12 -6.51
C GLY A 243 -7.04 3.11 -5.88
N GLY A 244 -7.36 2.03 -6.60
CA GLY A 244 -8.00 0.87 -5.96
C GLY A 244 -7.04 0.14 -4.99
N PRO A 245 -7.50 -0.93 -4.30
CA PRO A 245 -6.72 -1.66 -3.29
C PRO A 245 -5.29 -2.06 -3.68
N ALA A 246 -5.05 -2.32 -4.97
CA ALA A 246 -3.72 -2.67 -5.49
C ALA A 246 -2.62 -1.63 -5.20
N VAL A 247 -2.96 -0.38 -4.84
CA VAL A 247 -1.97 0.64 -4.47
C VAL A 247 -1.21 0.33 -3.19
N CYS A 248 -1.72 -0.55 -2.33
CA CYS A 248 -0.97 -1.06 -1.17
C CYS A 248 0.34 -1.75 -1.57
N ASN A 249 0.42 -2.28 -2.80
CA ASN A 249 1.61 -2.95 -3.35
C ASN A 249 2.35 -2.06 -4.37
N SER A 250 2.10 -0.76 -4.37
CA SER A 250 2.79 0.17 -5.29
C SER A 250 4.25 0.37 -4.88
N LEU A 251 5.13 0.55 -5.86
CA LEU A 251 6.52 0.97 -5.63
C LEU A 251 6.66 2.48 -5.38
N SER A 252 5.60 3.28 -5.57
CA SER A 252 5.67 4.74 -5.38
C SER A 252 6.09 5.16 -3.96
N PRO A 253 5.60 4.54 -2.86
CA PRO A 253 6.10 4.83 -1.51
C PRO A 253 7.60 4.62 -1.37
N LEU A 254 8.14 3.51 -1.89
CA LEU A 254 9.58 3.25 -1.87
C LEU A 254 10.37 4.37 -2.57
N ILE A 255 9.94 4.77 -3.77
CA ILE A 255 10.62 5.80 -4.56
C ILE A 255 10.55 7.17 -3.87
N HIS A 256 9.36 7.61 -3.48
CA HIS A 256 9.17 8.96 -2.93
C HIS A 256 9.74 9.11 -1.52
N ASN A 257 9.60 8.11 -0.65
CA ASN A 257 10.19 8.17 0.69
C ASN A 257 11.71 8.18 0.64
N ALA A 258 12.33 7.39 -0.25
CA ALA A 258 13.78 7.45 -0.48
C ALA A 258 14.21 8.84 -0.99
N GLY A 259 13.46 9.45 -1.90
CA GLY A 259 13.69 10.81 -2.35
C GLY A 259 13.59 11.85 -1.23
N PHE A 260 12.60 11.73 -0.33
CA PHE A 260 12.47 12.62 0.81
C PHE A 260 13.65 12.50 1.77
N VAL A 261 14.14 11.30 2.04
CA VAL A 261 15.34 11.07 2.85
C VAL A 261 16.56 11.73 2.23
N ALA A 262 16.82 11.45 0.96
CA ALA A 262 18.00 11.96 0.26
C ALA A 262 18.01 13.49 0.14
N CYS A 263 16.84 14.13 0.08
CA CYS A 263 16.72 15.59 0.06
C CYS A 263 16.55 16.24 1.45
N GLY A 264 16.50 15.47 2.53
CA GLY A 264 16.26 15.97 3.89
C GLY A 264 14.88 16.62 4.07
N ILE A 265 13.86 16.12 3.39
CA ILE A 265 12.49 16.65 3.44
C ILE A 265 11.68 15.91 4.52
N PRO A 266 11.12 16.60 5.53
CA PRO A 266 10.28 16.00 6.57
C PRO A 266 8.89 15.69 6.01
N ALA A 267 8.78 14.59 5.27
CA ALA A 267 7.56 14.17 4.59
C ALA A 267 7.43 12.65 4.54
N ILE A 268 6.20 12.16 4.41
CA ILE A 268 5.86 10.75 4.25
C ILE A 268 4.96 10.55 3.04
N TYR A 269 5.21 9.49 2.27
CA TYR A 269 4.38 9.04 1.15
C TYR A 269 3.71 7.72 1.50
N THR A 270 2.37 7.65 1.47
CA THR A 270 1.60 6.44 1.82
C THR A 270 0.56 6.07 0.75
N PRO A 271 0.24 4.77 0.55
CA PRO A 271 -0.93 4.33 -0.18
C PRO A 271 -2.25 4.82 0.44
N PHE A 272 -3.19 5.19 -0.42
CA PHE A 272 -4.58 5.49 -0.10
C PHE A 272 -5.51 4.74 -1.06
N PRO A 273 -5.80 3.47 -0.78
CA PRO A 273 -6.82 2.74 -1.52
C PRO A 273 -8.19 3.38 -1.28
N ALA A 274 -8.94 3.57 -2.36
CA ALA A 274 -10.24 4.23 -2.36
C ALA A 274 -11.22 3.46 -3.25
N ASP A 275 -12.47 3.47 -2.83
CA ASP A 275 -13.65 3.05 -3.59
C ASP A 275 -14.46 4.28 -4.06
N ASN A 276 -14.41 5.38 -3.32
CA ASN A 276 -15.07 6.64 -3.63
C ASN A 276 -14.09 7.83 -3.67
N LEU A 277 -14.12 8.61 -4.77
CA LEU A 277 -13.24 9.77 -4.95
C LEU A 277 -13.57 10.90 -3.97
N ASP A 278 -14.85 11.15 -3.68
CA ASP A 278 -15.29 12.27 -2.85
C ASP A 278 -14.90 12.05 -1.40
N THR A 279 -15.04 10.81 -0.93
CA THR A 279 -14.50 10.37 0.37
C THR A 279 -12.99 10.54 0.43
N PHE A 280 -12.26 10.20 -0.64
CA PHE A 280 -10.82 10.44 -0.68
C PHE A 280 -10.47 11.94 -0.63
N MET A 281 -11.15 12.80 -1.39
CA MET A 281 -10.89 14.24 -1.35
C MET A 281 -11.12 14.82 0.05
N ARG A 282 -12.18 14.38 0.75
CA ARG A 282 -12.41 14.74 2.16
C ARG A 282 -11.28 14.27 3.07
N LEU A 283 -10.80 13.03 2.88
CA LEU A 283 -9.66 12.50 3.62
C LEU A 283 -8.38 13.28 3.33
N ALA A 284 -8.14 13.66 2.07
CA ALA A 284 -6.99 14.44 1.66
C ALA A 284 -6.95 15.82 2.34
N ASP A 285 -8.11 16.43 2.56
CA ASP A 285 -8.23 17.68 3.31
C ASP A 285 -8.15 17.47 4.83
N LEU A 286 -8.70 16.36 5.34
CA LEU A 286 -8.59 16.01 6.76
C LEU A 286 -7.12 15.76 7.17
N LEU A 287 -6.34 15.06 6.33
CA LEU A 287 -4.94 14.70 6.57
C LEU A 287 -3.93 15.69 5.94
N PRO A 288 -4.30 16.97 5.83
CA PRO A 288 -3.81 17.96 4.85
C PRO A 288 -2.72 17.48 3.85
N LEU A 289 -3.08 16.58 2.93
CA LEU A 289 -2.16 16.05 1.92
C LEU A 289 -1.61 17.20 1.05
N GLN A 290 -0.30 17.26 0.84
CA GLN A 290 0.34 18.29 0.02
C GLN A 290 0.36 17.92 -1.47
N GLY A 291 0.30 16.64 -1.78
CA GLY A 291 0.22 16.14 -3.14
C GLY A 291 -0.01 14.63 -3.16
N PHE A 292 -0.54 14.12 -4.26
CA PHE A 292 -0.67 12.69 -4.43
C PHE A 292 -0.62 12.27 -5.89
N SER A 293 -0.06 11.10 -6.13
CA SER A 293 -0.15 10.43 -7.42
C SER A 293 -1.52 9.78 -7.55
N VAL A 294 -2.04 9.69 -8.77
CA VAL A 294 -3.34 9.12 -9.07
C VAL A 294 -3.15 7.98 -10.05
N THR A 295 -3.65 6.79 -9.70
CA THR A 295 -3.65 5.63 -10.57
C THR A 295 -5.07 5.12 -10.85
N VAL A 296 -5.17 3.98 -11.53
CA VAL A 296 -6.45 3.35 -11.88
C VAL A 296 -7.30 3.14 -10.60
N PRO A 297 -8.61 3.43 -10.64
CA PRO A 297 -9.42 3.90 -11.77
C PRO A 297 -9.68 5.43 -11.79
N TYR A 298 -8.88 6.23 -11.08
CA TYR A 298 -9.23 7.63 -10.78
C TYR A 298 -8.66 8.67 -11.74
N LYS A 299 -7.71 8.32 -12.61
CA LYS A 299 -6.99 9.30 -13.47
C LYS A 299 -7.91 10.23 -14.28
N GLU A 300 -9.02 9.72 -14.81
CA GLU A 300 -10.01 10.54 -15.54
C GLU A 300 -10.97 11.27 -14.58
N LYS A 301 -11.34 10.62 -13.47
CA LYS A 301 -12.33 11.13 -12.51
C LYS A 301 -11.84 12.35 -11.75
N VAL A 302 -10.55 12.42 -11.44
CA VAL A 302 -9.96 13.55 -10.70
C VAL A 302 -9.94 14.84 -11.50
N CYS A 303 -10.05 14.80 -12.84
CA CYS A 303 -9.99 15.98 -13.68
C CYS A 303 -11.06 17.03 -13.33
N SER A 304 -12.24 16.61 -12.88
CA SER A 304 -13.32 17.51 -12.44
C SER A 304 -13.06 18.19 -11.08
N ARG A 305 -12.03 17.75 -10.35
CA ARG A 305 -11.63 18.30 -9.04
C ARG A 305 -10.48 19.31 -9.14
N LEU A 306 -9.96 19.55 -10.34
CA LEU A 306 -8.81 20.42 -10.57
C LEU A 306 -9.24 21.88 -10.75
N THR A 307 -8.58 22.78 -10.02
CA THR A 307 -8.67 24.23 -10.24
C THR A 307 -7.78 24.65 -11.40
N THR A 308 -6.60 24.03 -11.52
CA THR A 308 -5.63 24.29 -12.59
C THR A 308 -5.25 22.99 -13.28
N ARG A 309 -5.15 23.02 -14.61
CA ARG A 309 -4.78 21.86 -15.43
C ARG A 309 -3.59 22.21 -16.30
N SER A 310 -2.61 21.33 -16.36
CA SER A 310 -1.56 21.37 -17.38
C SER A 310 -2.12 21.08 -18.78
N LEU A 311 -1.41 21.53 -19.83
CA LEU A 311 -1.77 21.30 -21.23
C LEU A 311 -1.89 19.80 -21.54
N GLU A 312 -1.05 18.99 -20.92
CA GLU A 312 -1.07 17.53 -21.01
C GLU A 312 -2.37 16.97 -20.43
N VAL A 313 -2.80 17.44 -19.26
CA VAL A 313 -4.06 16.98 -18.65
C VAL A 313 -5.25 17.37 -19.51
N GLU A 314 -5.28 18.58 -20.07
CA GLU A 314 -6.35 19.02 -20.99
C GLU A 314 -6.42 18.15 -22.25
N SER A 315 -5.26 17.87 -22.85
CA SER A 315 -5.17 17.10 -24.10
C SER A 315 -5.45 15.60 -23.90
N ILE A 316 -4.89 15.02 -22.84
CA ILE A 316 -5.00 13.59 -22.53
C ILE A 316 -6.37 13.27 -21.92
N GLY A 317 -6.95 14.22 -21.16
CA GLY A 317 -8.17 14.01 -20.37
C GLY A 317 -7.94 13.12 -19.15
N ALA A 318 -6.70 13.00 -18.67
CA ALA A 318 -6.34 12.20 -17.50
C ALA A 318 -5.22 12.89 -16.71
N CYS A 319 -5.32 12.83 -15.39
CA CYS A 319 -4.37 13.39 -14.43
C CYS A 319 -3.82 12.24 -13.57
N ASN A 320 -2.50 12.12 -13.48
CA ASN A 320 -1.83 11.13 -12.62
C ASN A 320 -1.12 11.78 -11.42
N THR A 321 -1.15 13.11 -11.29
CA THR A 321 -0.40 13.86 -10.29
C THR A 321 -1.20 15.09 -9.86
N MET A 322 -1.55 15.19 -8.59
CA MET A 322 -2.25 16.34 -8.02
C MET A 322 -1.39 17.00 -6.96
N VAL A 323 -1.27 18.33 -7.03
CA VAL A 323 -0.48 19.15 -6.11
C VAL A 323 -1.40 20.17 -5.46
N ARG A 324 -1.33 20.31 -4.14
CA ARG A 324 -2.12 21.30 -3.42
C ARG A 324 -1.56 22.71 -3.71
N THR A 325 -2.47 23.65 -3.90
CA THR A 325 -2.22 25.08 -4.12
C THR A 325 -3.17 25.89 -3.25
N ASP A 326 -2.96 27.20 -3.16
CA ASP A 326 -3.85 28.09 -2.40
C ASP A 326 -5.29 28.10 -2.95
N ASP A 327 -5.46 27.91 -4.26
CA ASP A 327 -6.77 27.91 -4.94
C ASP A 327 -7.40 26.50 -5.09
N GLY A 328 -6.80 25.47 -4.48
CA GLY A 328 -7.25 24.08 -4.57
C GLY A 328 -6.21 23.15 -5.17
N TRP A 329 -6.58 22.35 -6.18
CA TRP A 329 -5.69 21.33 -6.73
C TRP A 329 -5.24 21.63 -8.15
N ALA A 330 -3.92 21.67 -8.36
CA ALA A 330 -3.32 21.68 -9.69
C ALA A 330 -3.05 20.25 -10.17
N GLY A 331 -3.39 19.95 -11.43
CA GLY A 331 -3.27 18.61 -12.00
C GLY A 331 -2.28 18.52 -13.16
N TYR A 332 -1.46 17.47 -13.11
CA TYR A 332 -0.40 17.17 -14.07
C TYR A 332 -0.49 15.73 -14.59
N ASN A 333 0.08 15.50 -15.77
CA ASN A 333 0.25 14.17 -16.34
C ASN A 333 1.74 13.87 -16.57
N THR A 334 2.38 13.25 -15.57
CA THR A 334 3.79 12.86 -15.64
C THR A 334 4.01 11.54 -16.37
N ASP A 335 2.96 10.76 -16.67
CA ASP A 335 3.11 9.55 -17.51
C ASP A 335 3.57 9.93 -18.92
N ALA A 336 3.04 11.03 -19.47
CA ALA A 336 3.47 11.55 -20.78
C ALA A 336 4.95 11.96 -20.76
N TYR A 337 5.36 12.69 -19.72
CA TYR A 337 6.77 13.03 -19.53
C TYR A 337 7.65 11.79 -19.40
N GLY A 338 7.26 10.84 -18.53
CA GLY A 338 8.01 9.63 -18.26
C GLY A 338 8.15 8.75 -19.49
N PHE A 339 7.09 8.58 -20.27
CA PHE A 339 7.14 7.86 -21.54
C PHE A 339 8.05 8.58 -22.55
N LYS A 340 7.91 9.90 -22.72
CA LYS A 340 8.74 10.67 -23.66
C LYS A 340 10.22 10.51 -23.33
N ARG A 341 10.60 10.62 -22.05
CA ARG A 341 11.98 10.46 -21.60
C ARG A 341 12.49 9.04 -21.83
N ALA A 342 11.75 8.04 -21.38
CA ALA A 342 12.14 6.63 -21.54
C ALA A 342 12.23 6.22 -23.01
N LEU A 343 11.35 6.76 -23.85
CA LEU A 343 11.38 6.54 -25.29
C LEU A 343 12.62 7.16 -25.94
N GLN A 344 13.03 8.37 -25.53
CA GLN A 344 14.27 8.98 -26.01
C GLN A 344 15.51 8.20 -25.58
N ASP A 345 15.55 7.73 -24.33
CA ASP A 345 16.66 6.92 -23.81
C ASP A 345 16.75 5.56 -24.52
N PHE A 346 15.60 4.96 -24.88
CA PHE A 346 15.55 3.70 -25.61
C PHE A 346 15.82 3.88 -27.11
N TYR A 347 15.01 4.68 -27.80
CA TYR A 347 14.98 4.78 -29.27
C TYR A 347 16.04 5.75 -29.82
N GLY A 348 16.49 6.72 -29.02
CA GLY A 348 17.34 7.82 -29.45
C GLY A 348 16.52 9.01 -29.97
N PRO A 349 17.14 9.93 -30.74
CA PRO A 349 16.44 11.03 -31.38
C PRO A 349 15.31 10.52 -32.29
N ILE A 350 14.10 11.06 -32.12
CA ILE A 350 12.93 10.68 -32.91
C ILE A 350 12.66 11.72 -34.00
N ASP A 351 12.69 11.26 -35.25
CA ASP A 351 12.04 11.97 -36.36
C ASP A 351 10.63 11.40 -36.54
N GLY A 352 9.63 12.15 -36.07
CA GLY A 352 8.24 11.72 -36.16
C GLY A 352 7.68 11.70 -37.58
N THR A 353 8.36 12.31 -38.56
CA THR A 353 7.89 12.28 -39.96
C THR A 353 8.12 10.92 -40.62
N THR A 354 9.12 10.17 -40.15
CA THR A 354 9.48 8.85 -40.69
C THR A 354 9.01 7.70 -39.79
N LEU A 355 9.00 7.89 -38.47
CA LEU A 355 8.66 6.86 -37.51
C LEU A 355 7.17 6.47 -37.61
N ARG A 356 6.88 5.17 -37.65
CA ARG A 356 5.52 4.62 -37.58
C ARG A 356 5.37 3.71 -36.37
N ALA A 357 4.33 3.96 -35.56
CA ALA A 357 4.21 3.30 -34.26
C ALA A 357 2.85 2.61 -34.03
N SER A 358 2.87 1.47 -33.35
CA SER A 358 1.67 0.75 -32.93
C SER A 358 1.51 0.85 -31.42
N ILE A 359 0.35 1.28 -30.94
CA ILE A 359 -0.01 1.28 -29.52
C ILE A 359 -0.92 0.08 -29.25
N ILE A 360 -0.47 -0.85 -28.42
CA ILE A 360 -1.25 -2.02 -28.00
C ILE A 360 -1.92 -1.68 -26.66
N GLY A 361 -3.24 -1.49 -26.70
CA GLY A 361 -4.05 -1.04 -25.58
C GLY A 361 -4.70 0.34 -25.81
N ALA A 362 -5.74 0.62 -25.05
CA ALA A 362 -6.43 1.93 -25.04
C ALA A 362 -6.75 2.38 -23.60
N GLY A 363 -5.87 2.06 -22.65
CA GLY A 363 -5.97 2.45 -21.24
C GLY A 363 -5.32 3.80 -20.92
N GLY A 364 -5.15 4.11 -19.64
CA GLY A 364 -4.53 5.37 -19.19
C GLY A 364 -3.11 5.59 -19.75
N ALA A 365 -2.26 4.57 -19.71
CA ALA A 365 -0.91 4.62 -20.29
C ALA A 365 -0.96 4.85 -21.81
N ALA A 366 -1.85 4.15 -22.53
CA ALA A 366 -2.04 4.32 -23.97
C ALA A 366 -2.40 5.76 -24.35
N ARG A 367 -3.19 6.46 -23.52
CA ARG A 367 -3.56 7.86 -23.77
C ARG A 367 -2.36 8.81 -23.66
N ALA A 368 -1.48 8.58 -22.68
CA ALA A 368 -0.24 9.34 -22.53
C ALA A 368 0.74 9.05 -23.67
N VAL A 369 0.90 7.78 -24.06
CA VAL A 369 1.68 7.36 -25.23
C VAL A 369 1.16 8.02 -26.51
N ALA A 370 -0.16 7.94 -26.76
CA ALA A 370 -0.78 8.52 -27.94
C ALA A 370 -0.56 10.04 -28.02
N TYR A 371 -0.70 10.75 -26.90
CA TYR A 371 -0.40 12.18 -26.81
C TYR A 371 1.05 12.49 -27.17
N VAL A 372 2.01 11.75 -26.61
CA VAL A 372 3.44 11.97 -26.89
C VAL A 372 3.75 11.71 -28.36
N LEU A 373 3.30 10.60 -28.91
CA LEU A 373 3.52 10.27 -30.33
C LEU A 373 2.91 11.33 -31.26
N ALA A 374 1.69 11.79 -30.97
CA ALA A 374 1.05 12.86 -31.73
C ALA A 374 1.84 14.18 -31.62
N SER A 375 2.32 14.54 -30.42
CA SER A 375 3.13 15.75 -30.21
C SER A 375 4.47 15.72 -30.93
N LEU A 376 4.98 14.51 -31.24
CA LEU A 376 6.21 14.30 -32.00
C LEU A 376 5.94 14.22 -33.51
N GLY A 377 4.68 14.23 -33.96
CA GLY A 377 4.30 14.08 -35.37
C GLY A 377 4.31 12.65 -35.89
N VAL A 378 4.46 11.65 -35.01
CA VAL A 378 4.52 10.22 -35.36
C VAL A 378 3.17 9.74 -35.91
N LYS A 379 3.21 9.04 -37.05
CA LYS A 379 2.02 8.34 -37.57
C LYS A 379 1.84 7.05 -36.79
N ALA A 380 0.67 6.88 -36.17
CA ALA A 380 0.44 5.71 -35.32
C ALA A 380 -0.89 4.99 -35.60
N CYS A 381 -0.99 3.77 -35.05
CA CYS A 381 -2.24 3.05 -34.93
C CYS A 381 -2.50 2.54 -33.50
N ILE A 382 -3.77 2.34 -33.16
CA ILE A 382 -4.19 1.82 -31.85
C ILE A 382 -4.88 0.47 -32.01
N ILE A 383 -4.35 -0.54 -31.35
CA ILE A 383 -4.88 -1.90 -31.40
C ILE A 383 -5.32 -2.28 -29.98
N ASN A 384 -6.61 -2.56 -29.78
CA ASN A 384 -7.13 -2.86 -28.44
C ASN A 384 -8.24 -3.90 -28.47
N ARG A 385 -8.36 -4.70 -27.41
CA ARG A 385 -9.42 -5.71 -27.25
C ARG A 385 -10.82 -5.12 -27.41
N ASN A 386 -11.06 -3.95 -26.83
CA ASN A 386 -12.30 -3.20 -27.06
C ASN A 386 -12.09 -2.21 -28.20
N MET A 387 -12.64 -2.55 -29.38
CA MET A 387 -12.51 -1.75 -30.60
C MET A 387 -13.07 -0.34 -30.47
N HIS A 388 -14.16 -0.14 -29.71
CA HIS A 388 -14.74 1.17 -29.49
C HIS A 388 -13.76 2.10 -28.75
N LYS A 389 -13.06 1.58 -27.73
CA LYS A 389 -12.00 2.34 -27.04
C LYS A 389 -10.81 2.65 -27.94
N ALA A 390 -10.42 1.72 -28.83
CA ALA A 390 -9.36 1.98 -29.81
C ALA A 390 -9.75 3.13 -30.74
N LYS A 391 -10.94 3.05 -31.33
CA LYS A 391 -11.49 4.06 -32.24
C LYS A 391 -11.53 5.44 -31.58
N GLN A 392 -12.11 5.55 -30.39
CA GLN A 392 -12.22 6.83 -29.67
C GLN A 392 -10.86 7.50 -29.42
N LEU A 393 -9.85 6.72 -29.01
CA LEU A 393 -8.52 7.26 -28.77
C LEU A 393 -7.80 7.62 -30.07
N ALA A 394 -7.99 6.83 -31.12
CA ALA A 394 -7.34 7.03 -32.40
C ALA A 394 -7.89 8.28 -33.12
N GLU A 395 -9.22 8.46 -33.11
CA GLU A 395 -9.88 9.64 -33.71
C GLU A 395 -9.43 10.95 -33.08
N ARG A 396 -9.07 10.97 -31.79
CA ARG A 396 -8.53 12.16 -31.11
C ARG A 396 -7.26 12.70 -31.75
N TYR A 397 -6.41 11.82 -32.28
CA TYR A 397 -5.08 12.17 -32.80
C TYR A 397 -4.92 11.87 -34.30
N GLY A 398 -6.00 11.49 -34.98
CA GLY A 398 -5.95 11.12 -36.41
C GLY A 398 -5.20 9.81 -36.69
N PHE A 399 -5.17 8.89 -35.74
CA PHE A 399 -4.50 7.60 -35.86
C PHE A 399 -5.40 6.53 -36.50
N ALA A 400 -4.79 5.48 -37.04
CA ALA A 400 -5.51 4.29 -37.45
C ALA A 400 -5.88 3.43 -36.24
N TRP A 401 -6.81 2.48 -36.38
CA TRP A 401 -7.17 1.59 -35.28
C TRP A 401 -7.66 0.22 -35.75
N SER A 402 -7.57 -0.77 -34.86
CA SER A 402 -8.11 -2.12 -35.06
C SER A 402 -8.44 -2.80 -33.74
N GLY A 403 -9.10 -3.96 -33.82
CA GLY A 403 -9.25 -4.89 -32.70
C GLY A 403 -7.97 -5.67 -32.46
N LEU A 404 -7.73 -6.10 -31.21
CA LEU A 404 -6.57 -6.92 -30.85
C LEU A 404 -6.79 -8.40 -31.25
N THR A 405 -6.68 -8.67 -32.55
CA THR A 405 -6.79 -10.01 -33.16
C THR A 405 -5.88 -10.10 -34.39
N GLU A 406 -5.73 -11.29 -34.97
CA GLU A 406 -4.95 -11.56 -36.20
C GLU A 406 -5.30 -10.64 -37.38
N ARG A 407 -6.53 -10.11 -37.42
CA ARG A 407 -6.96 -9.15 -38.45
C ARG A 407 -6.17 -7.84 -38.41
N ALA A 408 -5.49 -7.55 -37.31
CA ALA A 408 -4.66 -6.37 -37.16
C ALA A 408 -3.23 -6.54 -37.71
N VAL A 409 -2.80 -7.74 -38.13
CA VAL A 409 -1.43 -7.99 -38.64
C VAL A 409 -1.05 -7.00 -39.73
N HIS A 410 -1.86 -6.85 -40.77
CA HIS A 410 -1.57 -5.95 -41.87
C HIS A 410 -1.47 -4.47 -41.44
N LEU A 411 -2.27 -4.08 -40.44
CA LEU A 411 -2.16 -2.74 -39.87
C LEU A 411 -0.86 -2.61 -39.07
N LEU A 412 -0.55 -3.59 -38.23
CA LEU A 412 0.63 -3.57 -37.38
C LEU A 412 1.92 -3.55 -38.22
N GLU A 413 2.02 -4.36 -39.28
CA GLU A 413 3.13 -4.35 -40.26
C GLU A 413 3.34 -2.98 -40.92
N LYS A 414 2.30 -2.16 -41.05
CA LYS A 414 2.41 -0.79 -41.57
C LYS A 414 2.97 0.20 -40.53
N TYR A 415 2.91 -0.14 -39.24
CA TYR A 415 3.26 0.71 -38.11
C TYR A 415 4.14 -0.01 -37.07
N ASN A 416 5.11 -0.82 -37.51
CA ASN A 416 5.92 -1.69 -36.66
C ASN A 416 7.34 -1.17 -36.36
N ASP A 417 7.74 0.01 -36.83
CA ASP A 417 9.06 0.58 -36.48
C ASP A 417 9.22 0.69 -34.96
N LEU A 418 8.12 1.03 -34.26
CA LEU A 418 8.01 1.06 -32.82
C LEU A 418 6.67 0.46 -32.36
N ILE A 419 6.70 -0.63 -31.61
CA ILE A 419 5.51 -1.24 -31.00
C ILE A 419 5.53 -0.92 -29.51
N ILE A 420 4.49 -0.25 -29.01
CA ILE A 420 4.33 0.12 -27.61
C ILE A 420 3.21 -0.71 -26.97
N GLN A 421 3.58 -1.67 -26.14
CA GLN A 421 2.64 -2.44 -25.33
C GLN A 421 2.26 -1.62 -24.09
N THR A 422 0.96 -1.37 -23.89
CA THR A 422 0.43 -0.61 -22.74
C THR A 422 -0.67 -1.36 -21.98
N THR A 423 -0.83 -2.65 -22.26
CA THR A 423 -1.82 -3.50 -21.56
C THR A 423 -1.21 -4.12 -20.30
N SER A 424 -2.03 -4.77 -19.49
CA SER A 424 -1.56 -5.54 -18.33
C SER A 424 -1.29 -7.01 -18.63
N VAL A 425 -1.37 -7.44 -19.90
CA VAL A 425 -1.10 -8.84 -20.30
C VAL A 425 0.39 -9.11 -20.18
N GLY A 426 0.77 -10.15 -19.43
CA GLY A 426 2.15 -10.51 -19.14
C GLY A 426 2.69 -9.94 -17.81
N MET A 427 1.93 -9.09 -17.12
CA MET A 427 2.32 -8.51 -15.83
C MET A 427 2.23 -9.55 -14.69
N THR A 428 3.19 -9.55 -13.78
CA THR A 428 3.18 -10.40 -12.57
C THR A 428 1.89 -10.16 -11.78
N GLY A 429 1.16 -11.23 -11.43
CA GLY A 429 -0.14 -11.15 -10.74
C GLY A 429 -1.31 -10.69 -11.62
N GLY A 430 -1.07 -10.41 -12.90
CA GLY A 430 -2.08 -10.09 -13.91
C GLY A 430 -2.45 -11.29 -14.78
N ALA A 431 -3.13 -11.01 -15.90
CA ALA A 431 -3.36 -12.01 -16.92
C ALA A 431 -2.03 -12.40 -17.59
N ALA A 432 -1.64 -13.66 -17.50
CA ALA A 432 -0.47 -14.19 -18.19
C ALA A 432 -0.68 -14.17 -19.72
N GLY A 433 0.42 -14.20 -20.46
CA GLY A 433 0.41 -14.36 -21.92
C GLY A 433 1.17 -13.28 -22.69
N ASP A 434 1.05 -13.34 -24.01
CA ASP A 434 1.55 -12.37 -24.98
C ASP A 434 0.35 -11.74 -25.70
N PRO A 435 0.13 -10.40 -25.63
CA PRO A 435 -0.98 -9.75 -26.31
C PRO A 435 -0.87 -9.76 -27.85
N LEU A 436 0.28 -10.15 -28.39
CA LEU A 436 0.66 -10.19 -29.80
C LEU A 436 1.08 -11.61 -30.24
N GLU A 437 0.61 -12.67 -29.59
CA GLU A 437 0.99 -14.06 -29.88
C GLU A 437 0.87 -14.47 -31.37
N TRP A 438 -0.02 -13.81 -32.10
CA TRP A 438 -0.31 -14.02 -33.53
C TRP A 438 0.52 -13.14 -34.48
N TYR A 439 1.40 -12.28 -33.96
CA TYR A 439 2.26 -11.41 -34.76
C TYR A 439 3.69 -11.95 -34.81
N ASP A 440 4.23 -12.13 -36.00
CA ASP A 440 5.60 -12.58 -36.21
C ASP A 440 6.56 -11.38 -36.34
N PHE A 441 7.42 -11.23 -35.34
CA PHE A 441 8.49 -10.23 -35.34
C PHE A 441 9.54 -10.54 -36.42
N GLN A 442 9.98 -9.51 -37.15
CA GLN A 442 10.91 -9.63 -38.27
C GLN A 442 12.36 -9.22 -37.92
N GLY A 443 12.61 -8.84 -36.66
CA GLY A 443 13.94 -8.54 -36.12
C GLY A 443 14.42 -7.10 -36.26
N HIS A 444 13.66 -6.24 -36.94
CA HIS A 444 14.00 -4.81 -37.10
C HIS A 444 13.20 -3.89 -36.18
N GLU A 445 12.10 -4.41 -35.61
CA GLU A 445 11.18 -3.67 -34.76
C GLU A 445 11.82 -3.27 -33.41
N ALA A 446 11.31 -2.18 -32.84
CA ALA A 446 11.56 -1.81 -31.45
C ALA A 446 10.30 -2.03 -30.60
N LEU A 447 10.39 -2.86 -29.57
CA LEU A 447 9.31 -3.11 -28.61
C LEU A 447 9.55 -2.33 -27.32
N PHE A 448 8.59 -1.50 -26.94
CA PHE A 448 8.55 -0.79 -25.66
C PHE A 448 7.36 -1.30 -24.85
N GLU A 449 7.56 -1.70 -23.61
CA GLU A 449 6.45 -2.05 -22.71
C GLU A 449 6.27 -1.03 -21.59
N ALA A 450 5.03 -0.77 -21.21
CA ALA A 450 4.72 -0.05 -19.97
C ALA A 450 4.85 -0.95 -18.72
N ILE A 451 4.85 -2.27 -18.90
CA ILE A 451 5.04 -3.26 -17.82
C ILE A 451 6.51 -3.26 -17.38
N TYR A 452 6.76 -3.21 -16.07
CA TYR A 452 8.11 -3.29 -15.48
C TYR A 452 8.31 -4.52 -14.58
N ASN A 453 7.24 -5.24 -14.26
CA ASN A 453 7.26 -6.47 -13.47
C ASN A 453 6.39 -7.53 -14.18
N PRO A 454 6.96 -8.64 -14.69
CA PRO A 454 8.35 -9.07 -14.54
C PRO A 454 9.36 -8.20 -15.34
N VAL A 455 10.66 -8.40 -15.08
CA VAL A 455 11.74 -7.72 -15.81
C VAL A 455 11.67 -8.01 -17.31
N GLU A 456 11.32 -9.24 -17.67
CA GLU A 456 11.12 -9.70 -19.04
C GLU A 456 9.78 -10.44 -19.15
N THR A 457 8.92 -10.00 -20.07
CA THR A 457 7.63 -10.64 -20.37
C THR A 457 7.76 -11.62 -21.54
N GLN A 458 6.71 -12.41 -21.80
CA GLN A 458 6.67 -13.34 -22.93
C GLN A 458 6.82 -12.62 -24.28
N VAL A 459 6.17 -11.48 -24.47
CA VAL A 459 6.28 -10.71 -25.73
C VAL A 459 7.68 -10.12 -25.92
N MET A 460 8.33 -9.67 -24.85
CA MET A 460 9.72 -9.21 -24.90
C MET A 460 10.68 -10.32 -25.26
N ALA A 461 10.54 -11.48 -24.61
CA ALA A 461 11.38 -12.65 -24.91
C ALA A 461 11.23 -13.07 -26.38
N ARG A 462 10.01 -13.09 -26.90
CA ARG A 462 9.72 -13.45 -28.29
C ARG A 462 10.27 -12.43 -29.29
N ALA A 463 10.11 -11.13 -29.02
CA ALA A 463 10.70 -10.07 -29.83
C ALA A 463 12.24 -10.15 -29.86
N ARG A 464 12.88 -10.35 -28.70
CA ARG A 464 14.34 -10.52 -28.61
C ARG A 464 14.83 -11.77 -29.35
N ALA A 465 14.09 -12.88 -29.27
CA ALA A 465 14.41 -14.09 -30.02
C ALA A 465 14.38 -13.89 -31.54
N ALA A 466 13.53 -12.98 -32.02
CA ALA A 466 13.48 -12.58 -33.43
C ALA A 466 14.57 -11.55 -33.84
N GLY A 467 15.37 -11.04 -32.89
CA GLY A 467 16.40 -10.03 -33.13
C GLY A 467 15.97 -8.59 -32.85
N CYS A 468 14.73 -8.36 -32.42
CA CYS A 468 14.22 -7.02 -32.12
C CYS A 468 14.88 -6.44 -30.86
N ARG A 469 14.87 -5.11 -30.78
CA ARG A 469 15.19 -4.40 -29.54
C ARG A 469 13.97 -4.37 -28.64
N ALA A 470 14.12 -4.66 -27.35
CA ALA A 470 13.00 -4.61 -26.40
C ALA A 470 13.39 -3.96 -25.06
N VAL A 471 12.53 -3.10 -24.51
CA VAL A 471 12.69 -2.47 -23.19
C VAL A 471 11.41 -2.53 -22.37
N ASN A 472 11.54 -2.67 -21.06
CA ASN A 472 10.43 -2.67 -20.12
C ASN A 472 10.12 -1.25 -19.59
N GLY A 473 9.06 -1.14 -18.79
CA GLY A 473 8.51 0.12 -18.30
C GLY A 473 9.27 0.76 -17.13
N LEU A 474 10.38 0.18 -16.65
CA LEU A 474 11.07 0.68 -15.46
C LEU A 474 11.62 2.10 -15.68
N GLY A 475 12.15 2.39 -16.88
CA GLY A 475 12.61 3.73 -17.23
C GLY A 475 11.47 4.76 -17.21
N MET A 476 10.30 4.37 -17.73
CA MET A 476 9.10 5.21 -17.70
C MET A 476 8.63 5.44 -16.26
N LEU A 477 8.61 4.41 -15.41
CA LEU A 477 8.23 4.50 -13.99
C LEU A 477 9.12 5.47 -13.22
N LYS A 478 10.45 5.38 -13.41
CA LYS A 478 11.42 6.27 -12.77
C LYS A 478 11.25 7.72 -13.22
N ALA A 479 11.18 7.94 -14.54
CA ALA A 479 11.06 9.28 -15.09
C ALA A 479 9.75 9.98 -14.70
N GLN A 480 8.62 9.25 -14.68
CA GLN A 480 7.35 9.82 -14.22
C GLN A 480 7.38 10.13 -12.71
N ALA A 481 8.02 9.27 -11.89
CA ALA A 481 8.11 9.47 -10.44
C ALA A 481 9.03 10.65 -10.09
N ALA A 482 10.13 10.80 -10.82
CA ALA A 482 11.03 11.95 -10.68
C ALA A 482 10.32 13.27 -11.01
N ALA A 483 9.53 13.31 -12.08
CA ALA A 483 8.71 14.47 -12.41
C ALA A 483 7.65 14.77 -11.34
N GLN A 484 7.01 13.73 -10.77
CA GLN A 484 6.08 13.89 -9.64
C GLN A 484 6.77 14.48 -8.42
N PHE A 485 7.94 13.95 -8.06
CA PHE A 485 8.72 14.44 -6.94
C PHE A 485 9.10 15.92 -7.09
N ALA A 486 9.51 16.32 -8.31
CA ALA A 486 9.80 17.72 -8.60
C ALA A 486 8.57 18.62 -8.46
N LEU A 487 7.40 18.17 -8.91
CA LEU A 487 6.14 18.89 -8.73
C LEU A 487 5.72 18.98 -7.26
N PHE A 488 5.95 17.93 -6.47
CA PHE A 488 5.60 17.89 -5.05
C PHE A 488 6.51 18.76 -4.18
N THR A 489 7.79 18.82 -4.51
CA THR A 489 8.82 19.36 -3.60
C THR A 489 9.52 20.61 -4.11
N GLY A 490 9.39 20.93 -5.40
CA GLY A 490 10.18 21.95 -6.08
C GLY A 490 11.67 21.58 -6.25
N ARG A 491 12.06 20.32 -6.00
CA ARG A 491 13.44 19.83 -6.12
C ARG A 491 13.56 18.72 -7.15
N GLU A 492 14.71 18.64 -7.83
CA GLU A 492 15.00 17.49 -8.69
C GLU A 492 15.08 16.21 -7.86
N PHE A 493 14.62 15.09 -8.43
CA PHE A 493 14.76 13.80 -7.79
C PHE A 493 16.25 13.43 -7.71
N PRO A 494 16.76 13.00 -6.55
CA PRO A 494 18.17 12.68 -6.40
C PRO A 494 18.54 11.44 -7.22
N ASP A 495 19.78 11.38 -7.71
CA ASP A 495 20.30 10.22 -8.45
C ASP A 495 20.58 9.05 -7.49
N ILE A 496 19.50 8.39 -7.08
CA ILE A 496 19.50 7.22 -6.19
C ILE A 496 18.74 6.07 -6.85
N LEU A 497 19.18 4.85 -6.55
CA LEU A 497 18.47 3.61 -6.87
C LEU A 497 17.82 3.12 -5.57
N PRO A 498 16.49 3.24 -5.41
CA PRO A 498 15.81 2.63 -4.28
C PRO A 498 16.03 1.11 -4.28
N ASP A 499 16.18 0.51 -3.10
CA ASP A 499 16.28 -0.93 -2.98
C ASP A 499 14.89 -1.57 -3.18
N PHE A 500 14.66 -2.06 -4.41
CA PHE A 500 13.41 -2.72 -4.78
C PHE A 500 13.25 -4.12 -4.16
N ALA A 501 14.23 -4.63 -3.41
CA ALA A 501 14.11 -5.88 -2.67
C ALA A 501 13.30 -5.75 -1.36
N VAL A 502 12.97 -4.51 -0.95
CA VAL A 502 12.31 -4.19 0.32
C VAL A 502 10.76 -4.12 0.19
N THR A 503 10.17 -4.51 -0.94
CA THR A 503 8.71 -4.36 -1.18
C THR A 503 7.92 -5.65 -1.18
#